data_AF-A0A9X6TGE4-F1
#
_entry.id   AF-A0A9X6TGE4-F1
#
_cell.length_a   1.000
_cell.length_b   1.000
_cell.length_c   1.000
_cell.angle_alpha   90.00
_cell.angle_beta   90.00
_cell.angle_gamma   90.00
#
_symmetry.space_group_name_H-M   'P 1'
#
loop_
_entity.id
_entity.type
_entity.pdbx_description
1 polymer ?
#
loop_
_entity_poly.entity_id
_entity_poly.type
_entity_poly.pdbx_seq_one_letter_code
_entity_poly.pdbx_strand_id
1 'polypeptide(L)' 'MGFRQSMSRRGNCLNNAPMESFCGHMKDELEYKDCQTFESLELNIKDYMEEYNYNRYQ' A
#
# COMPACT_ATOMS: atom_id res chain seq x y z
N MET A 1 25.28 5.02 -13.30
CA MET A 1 23.80 4.97 -13.45
C MET A 1 23.19 5.41 -12.13
N GLY A 2 22.71 6.66 -12.06
CA GLY A 2 22.16 7.23 -10.82
C GLY A 2 20.64 7.21 -10.87
N PHE A 3 20.00 6.50 -9.95
CA PHE A 3 18.56 6.61 -9.74
C PHE A 3 18.24 8.03 -9.23
N ARG A 4 17.42 8.77 -9.98
CA ARG A 4 16.98 10.10 -9.57
C ARG A 4 15.96 9.93 -8.45
N GLN A 5 16.36 10.28 -7.23
CA GLN A 5 15.45 10.26 -6.07
C GLN A 5 14.27 11.19 -6.35
N SER A 6 13.06 10.62 -6.43
CA SER A 6 11.82 11.38 -6.52
C SER A 6 11.41 11.80 -5.11
N MET A 7 11.93 12.94 -4.66
CA MET A 7 11.46 13.55 -3.42
C MET A 7 10.12 14.23 -3.69
N SER A 8 9.09 13.89 -2.92
CA SER A 8 7.81 14.60 -2.96
C SER A 8 8.06 16.09 -2.66
N ARG A 9 7.90 16.95 -3.67
CA ARG A 9 7.96 18.40 -3.47
C ARG A 9 6.78 18.81 -2.60
N ARG A 10 7.02 19.66 -1.59
CA ARG A 10 5.96 20.22 -0.74
C ARG A 10 4.86 20.82 -1.64
N GLY A 11 3.66 20.25 -1.59
CA GLY A 11 2.51 20.63 -2.42
C GLY A 11 2.28 19.80 -3.69
N ASN A 12 3.09 18.78 -3.99
CA ASN A 12 2.89 17.91 -5.16
C ASN A 12 2.28 16.55 -4.76
N CYS A 13 1.05 16.60 -4.25
CA CYS A 13 0.34 15.42 -3.75
C CYS A 13 -0.02 14.41 -4.84
N LEU A 14 0.07 14.75 -6.13
CA LEU A 14 -0.36 13.86 -7.22
C LEU A 14 0.38 12.51 -7.25
N ASN A 15 1.66 12.48 -6.84
CA ASN A 15 2.43 11.23 -6.77
C ASN A 15 2.26 10.50 -5.43
N ASN A 16 1.92 11.24 -4.36
CA ASN A 16 1.82 10.69 -3.01
C ASN A 16 0.40 10.23 -2.67
N ALA A 17 -0.60 10.93 -3.20
CA ALA A 17 -2.02 10.65 -3.01
C ALA A 17 -2.43 9.21 -3.33
N PRO A 18 -2.00 8.59 -4.46
CA PRO A 18 -2.34 7.19 -4.69
C PRO A 18 -1.72 6.26 -3.65
N MET A 19 -0.47 6.53 -3.23
CA MET A 19 0.21 5.74 -2.20
C MET A 19 -0.41 5.93 -0.81
N GLU A 20 -0.77 7.17 -0.45
CA GLU A 20 -1.45 7.50 0.79
C GLU A 20 -2.85 6.88 0.85
N SER A 21 -3.58 6.93 -0.26
CA SER A 21 -4.90 6.29 -0.40
C SER A 21 -4.78 4.79 -0.21
N PHE A 22 -3.84 4.14 -0.92
CA PHE A 22 -3.56 2.70 -0.75
C PHE A 22 -3.24 2.36 0.71
N CYS A 23 -2.32 3.09 1.34
CA CYS A 23 -1.96 2.84 2.74
C CYS A 23 -3.10 3.11 3.74
N GLY A 24 -4.00 4.05 3.43
CA GLY A 24 -5.20 4.29 4.23
C GLY A 24 -6.18 3.13 4.14
N HIS A 25 -6.52 2.74 2.90
CA HIS A 25 -7.39 1.62 2.59
C HIS A 25 -6.86 0.30 3.18
N MET A 26 -5.58 0.01 2.99
CA MET A 26 -4.95 -1.20 3.52
C MET A 26 -5.08 -1.31 5.05
N LYS A 27 -5.02 -0.20 5.80
CA LYS A 27 -5.13 -0.22 7.27
C LYS A 27 -6.56 -0.36 7.78
N ASP A 28 -7.54 0.05 6.97
CA ASP A 28 -8.96 -0.04 7.29
C ASP A 28 -9.51 -1.43 6.92
N GLU A 29 -9.08 -1.96 5.77
CA GLU A 29 -9.59 -3.20 5.17
C GLU A 29 -8.84 -4.47 5.65
N LEU A 30 -7.55 -4.38 6.02
CA LEU A 30 -6.84 -5.54 6.57
C LEU A 30 -7.20 -5.79 8.04
N GLU A 31 -7.69 -6.99 8.32
CA GLU A 31 -7.85 -7.50 9.69
C GLU A 31 -6.52 -8.03 10.26
N TYR A 32 -5.51 -7.15 10.36
CA TYR A 32 -4.18 -7.50 10.87
C TYR A 32 -4.16 -7.88 12.37
N LYS A 33 -5.23 -7.58 13.12
CA LYS A 33 -5.34 -7.89 14.56
C LYS A 33 -5.47 -9.38 14.86
N ASP A 34 -5.97 -10.16 13.90
CA ASP A 34 -6.12 -11.60 14.06
C ASP A 34 -4.83 -12.38 13.72
N CYS A 35 -3.89 -11.72 13.04
CA CYS A 35 -2.60 -12.32 12.65
C CYS A 35 -1.75 -12.65 13.88
N GLN A 36 -1.63 -13.95 14.18
CA GLN A 36 -0.83 -14.45 15.31
C GLN A 36 0.67 -14.55 14.99
N THR A 37 1.04 -14.51 13.70
CA THR A 37 2.43 -14.63 13.26
C THR A 37 2.77 -13.59 12.19
N PHE A 38 4.06 -13.26 12.10
CA PHE A 38 4.56 -12.38 11.05
C PHE A 38 4.31 -12.95 9.66
N GLU A 39 4.43 -14.27 9.48
CA GLU A 39 4.22 -14.94 8.20
C GLU A 39 2.76 -14.84 7.74
N SER A 40 1.80 -15.01 8.65
CA SER A 40 0.37 -14.80 8.34
C SER A 40 0.06 -13.35 7.97
N LEU A 41 0.69 -12.40 8.66
CA LEU A 41 0.55 -10.98 8.34
C LEU A 41 1.14 -10.65 6.96
N GLU A 42 2.31 -11.19 6.63
CA GLU A 42 2.95 -11.00 5.33
C GLU A 42 2.09 -11.55 4.20
N LEU A 43 1.50 -12.74 4.39
CA LEU A 43 0.62 -13.37 3.42
C LEU A 43 -0.64 -12.53 3.19
N ASN A 44 -1.29 -12.04 4.25
CA ASN A 44 -2.47 -11.18 4.14
C ASN A 44 -2.16 -9.85 3.43
N ILE A 45 -1.00 -9.24 3.70
CA ILE A 45 -0.59 -8.02 3.00
C ILE A 45 -0.35 -8.31 1.51
N LYS A 46 0.27 -9.44 1.16
CA LYS A 46 0.48 -9.85 -0.24
C LYS A 46 -0.83 -10.10 -0.98
N ASP A 47 -1.75 -10.81 -0.36
CA ASP A 47 -3.08 -11.09 -0.90
C ASP A 47 -3.85 -9.78 -1.15
N TYR A 48 -3.88 -8.89 -0.16
CA TYR A 48 -4.50 -7.57 -0.30
C TYR A 48 -3.84 -6.73 -1.41
N MET A 49 -2.52 -6.78 -1.55
CA MET A 49 -1.81 -6.09 -2.64
C MET A 49 -2.19 -6.65 -4.02
N GLU A 50 -2.38 -7.96 -4.14
CA GLU A 50 -2.79 -8.60 -5.40
C GLU A 50 -4.23 -8.17 -5.76
N GLU A 51 -5.17 -8.32 -4.83
CA GLU A 51 -6.57 -7.89 -5.02
C GLU A 51 -6.68 -6.39 -5.35
N TYR A 52 -5.92 -5.54 -4.65
CA TYR A 52 -5.93 -4.10 -4.90
C TYR A 52 -5.42 -3.75 -6.31
N ASN A 53 -4.41 -4.46 -6.82
CA ASN A 53 -3.80 -4.15 -8.12
C ASN A 53 -4.57 -4.76 -9.30
N TYR A 54 -5.24 -5.91 -9.13
CA TYR A 54 -5.87 -6.64 -10.23
C TYR A 54 -7.40 -6.54 -10.25
N ASN A 55 -8.03 -6.28 -9.09
CA ASN A 55 -9.48 -6.39 -8.95
C ASN A 55 -10.16 -5.03 -8.67
N ARG A 56 -9.40 -4.03 -8.23
CA ARG A 56 -9.91 -2.67 -7.99
C ARG A 56 -9.87 -1.89 -9.31
N TYR A 57 -11.03 -1.55 -9.87
CA TYR A 57 -11.12 -0.59 -10.96
C TYR A 57 -10.62 0.78 -10.45
N GLN A 58 -9.45 1.22 -10.94
CA GLN A 58 -8.83 2.51 -10.62
C GLN A 58 -9.35 3.65 -11.49
#